data_AF-A0A2C5ZBU7-F1
#
_entry.id   AF-A0A2C5ZBU7-F1
#
_cell.length_a   1.000
_cell.length_b   1.000
_cell.length_c   1.000
_cell.angle_alpha   90.00
_cell.angle_beta   90.00
_cell.angle_gamma   90.00
#
_symmetry.space_group_name_H-M   'P 1'
#
loop_
_entity.id
_entity.type
_entity.pdbx_description
1 polymer ?
#
loop_
_entity_poly.entity_id
_entity_poly.type
_entity_poly.pdbx_seq_one_letter_code
_entity_poly.pdbx_strand_id
1 'polypeptide(L)'
;MQAGGRERPERNALEILRFVVEDEAISDADLSGALAAIVAEACAEAGRWLCTSVKMWNPDERVRSLVAAMADLRADFVVRESDSIASLLWLGDDSVSTVEWVANEKFEWC
;
A
#
# COMPACT_ATOMS: atom_id res chain seq x y z
N MET A 1 -13.17 13.46 -8.84
CA MET A 1 -12.29 12.38 -9.35
C MET A 1 -13.03 11.70 -10.50
N GLN A 2 -12.50 11.65 -11.72
CA GLN A 2 -13.18 10.96 -12.83
C GLN A 2 -12.90 9.46 -12.70
N ALA A 3 -13.95 8.67 -12.44
CA ALA A 3 -13.87 7.23 -12.16
C ALA A 3 -13.21 6.42 -13.31
N GLY A 4 -12.57 5.31 -12.96
CA GLY A 4 -12.10 4.30 -13.91
C GLY A 4 -13.25 3.54 -14.57
N GLY A 5 -13.00 2.30 -14.97
CA GLY A 5 -13.94 1.40 -15.63
C GLY A 5 -13.41 0.85 -16.94
N ARG A 6 -14.27 0.20 -17.73
CA ARG A 6 -13.87 -0.45 -19.00
C ARG A 6 -13.32 0.52 -20.04
N GLU A 7 -13.81 1.77 -20.05
CA GLU A 7 -13.38 2.80 -21.01
C GLU A 7 -12.04 3.45 -20.61
N ARG A 8 -11.67 3.37 -19.33
CA ARG A 8 -10.47 3.99 -18.76
C ARG A 8 -9.74 3.04 -17.80
N PRO A 9 -9.30 1.87 -18.29
CA PRO A 9 -8.67 0.87 -17.45
C PRO A 9 -7.37 1.35 -16.80
N GLU A 10 -6.69 2.34 -17.40
CA GLU A 10 -5.48 2.96 -16.85
C GLU A 10 -5.69 3.65 -15.49
N ARG A 11 -6.95 3.90 -15.11
CA ARG A 11 -7.34 4.48 -13.82
C ARG A 11 -7.79 3.43 -12.81
N ASN A 12 -7.92 2.19 -13.23
CA ASN A 12 -8.28 1.09 -12.35
C ASN A 12 -7.04 0.63 -11.59
N ALA A 13 -7.17 0.51 -10.28
CA ALA A 13 -6.14 -0.02 -9.41
C ALA A 13 -6.74 -1.09 -8.52
N LEU A 14 -5.95 -2.14 -8.26
CA LEU A 14 -6.22 -3.05 -7.15
C LEU A 14 -5.48 -2.50 -5.93
N GLU A 15 -6.18 -2.33 -4.82
CA GLU A 15 -5.60 -1.74 -3.61
C GLU A 15 -5.46 -2.79 -2.49
N ILE A 16 -4.24 -2.95 -2.00
CA ILE A 16 -3.94 -3.64 -0.74
C ILE A 16 -4.07 -2.60 0.37
N LEU A 17 -5.25 -2.57 1.00
CA LEU A 17 -5.61 -1.56 2.00
C LEU A 17 -4.85 -1.72 3.32
N ARG A 18 -4.45 -2.96 3.63
CA ARG A 18 -3.75 -3.33 4.87
C ARG A 18 -2.85 -4.53 4.60
N PHE A 19 -1.59 -4.41 4.98
CA PHE A 19 -0.63 -5.51 5.01
C PHE A 19 -0.02 -5.57 6.41
N VAL A 20 -0.01 -6.74 7.03
CA VAL A 20 0.52 -6.95 8.39
C VAL A 20 1.38 -8.20 8.41
N VAL A 21 2.55 -8.07 9.02
CA VAL A 21 3.40 -9.21 9.38
C VAL A 21 3.15 -9.52 10.85
N GLU A 22 2.37 -10.56 11.13
CA GLU A 22 2.01 -10.92 12.51
C GLU A 22 3.17 -11.59 13.25
N ASP A 23 3.98 -12.37 12.52
CA ASP A 23 5.19 -12.98 13.07
C ASP A 23 6.40 -12.09 12.80
N GLU A 24 6.75 -11.23 13.76
CA GLU A 24 7.91 -10.35 13.65
C GLU A 24 9.23 -11.12 13.51
N ALA A 25 9.28 -12.38 13.96
CA ALA A 25 10.47 -13.23 13.92
C ALA A 25 10.67 -13.94 12.56
N ILE A 26 9.73 -13.81 11.61
CA ILE A 26 9.90 -14.33 10.26
C ILE A 26 11.22 -13.85 9.67
N SER A 27 11.94 -14.70 8.94
CA SER A 27 13.18 -14.29 8.28
C SER A 27 12.90 -13.35 7.10
N ASP A 28 13.85 -12.47 6.76
CA ASP A 28 13.73 -11.61 5.58
C ASP A 28 13.63 -12.41 4.28
N ALA A 29 14.25 -13.60 4.22
CA ALA A 29 14.17 -14.49 3.07
C ALA A 29 12.75 -15.05 2.90
N ASP A 30 12.15 -15.54 3.99
CA ASP A 30 10.79 -16.09 3.96
C ASP A 30 9.76 -15.00 3.72
N LEU A 31 9.92 -13.83 4.37
CA LEU A 31 9.05 -12.68 4.15
C LEU A 31 9.15 -12.17 2.71
N SER A 32 10.34 -12.14 2.12
CA SER A 32 10.53 -11.78 0.71
C SER A 32 9.81 -12.75 -0.22
N GLY A 33 9.93 -14.06 0.03
CA GLY A 33 9.21 -15.08 -0.73
C GLY A 33 7.70 -14.93 -0.62
N ALA A 34 7.18 -14.67 0.58
CA ALA A 34 5.77 -14.42 0.83
C ALA A 34 5.26 -13.15 0.13
N LEU A 35 6.00 -12.04 0.23
CA LEU A 35 5.70 -10.78 -0.45
C LEU A 35 5.64 -10.96 -1.98
N ALA A 36 6.63 -11.65 -2.56
CA ALA A 36 6.64 -11.93 -4.00
C ALA A 36 5.42 -12.74 -4.44
N ALA A 37 5.02 -13.75 -3.66
CA ALA A 37 3.84 -14.55 -3.94
C ALA A 37 2.54 -13.73 -3.84
N ILE A 38 2.41 -12.89 -2.81
CA ILE A 38 1.23 -12.02 -2.60
C ILE A 38 1.12 -11.01 -3.75
N VAL A 39 2.21 -10.35 -4.13
CA VAL A 39 2.19 -9.36 -5.21
C VAL A 39 1.92 -10.04 -6.56
N ALA A 40 2.45 -11.24 -6.79
CA ALA A 40 2.15 -12.00 -8.01
C ALA A 40 0.65 -12.30 -8.13
N GLU A 41 0.00 -12.76 -7.06
CA GLU A 41 -1.45 -13.02 -7.07
C GLU A 41 -2.24 -11.72 -7.22
N ALA A 42 -1.84 -10.65 -6.55
CA ALA A 42 -2.46 -9.34 -6.68
C ALA A 42 -2.39 -8.82 -8.13
N CYS A 43 -1.26 -8.98 -8.81
CA CYS A 43 -1.11 -8.64 -10.22
C CYS A 43 -1.98 -9.52 -11.13
N ALA A 44 -2.09 -10.82 -10.82
CA ALA A 44 -2.95 -11.74 -11.57
C ALA A 44 -4.44 -11.37 -11.43
N GLU A 45 -4.90 -11.05 -10.22
CA GLU A 45 -6.24 -10.52 -9.96
C GLU A 45 -6.45 -9.17 -10.66
N ALA A 46 -5.50 -8.24 -10.54
CA ALA A 46 -5.58 -6.94 -11.20
C ALA A 46 -5.82 -7.10 -12.71
N GLY A 47 -5.10 -8.02 -13.37
CA GLY A 47 -5.31 -8.34 -14.78
C GLY A 47 -6.72 -8.86 -15.10
N ARG A 48 -7.31 -9.69 -14.23
CA ARG A 48 -8.70 -10.20 -14.39
C ARG A 48 -9.74 -9.08 -14.33
N TRP A 49 -9.49 -8.05 -13.52
CA TRP A 49 -10.41 -6.95 -13.27
C TRP A 49 -10.14 -5.69 -14.11
N LEU A 50 -9.26 -5.76 -15.12
CA LEU A 50 -8.83 -4.62 -15.94
C LEU A 50 -8.19 -3.50 -15.10
N CYS A 51 -7.52 -3.85 -14.00
CA CYS A 51 -6.68 -2.97 -13.22
C CYS A 51 -5.27 -2.94 -13.80
N THR A 52 -4.72 -1.75 -14.03
CA THR A 52 -3.38 -1.59 -14.62
C THR A 52 -2.29 -1.36 -13.57
N SER A 53 -2.66 -1.31 -12.30
CA SER A 53 -1.73 -1.12 -11.18
C SER A 53 -2.21 -1.84 -9.92
N VAL A 54 -1.25 -2.24 -9.10
CA VAL A 54 -1.47 -2.66 -7.71
C VAL A 54 -0.88 -1.58 -6.81
N LYS A 55 -1.64 -1.15 -5.80
CA LYS A 55 -1.21 -0.14 -4.82
C LYS A 55 -1.25 -0.74 -3.42
N MET A 56 -0.17 -0.60 -2.66
CA MET A 56 -0.13 -1.00 -1.27
C MET A 56 -0.16 0.23 -0.37
N TRP A 57 -1.11 0.25 0.56
CA TRP A 57 -1.25 1.35 1.50
C TRP A 57 -0.26 1.23 2.65
N ASN A 58 0.52 2.30 2.85
CA ASN A 58 1.38 2.53 4.01
C ASN A 58 2.20 1.30 4.49
N PRO A 59 3.00 0.64 3.62
CA PRO A 59 3.88 -0.44 4.07
C PRO A 59 4.93 0.11 5.04
N ASP A 60 5.33 -0.71 6.01
CA ASP A 60 6.42 -0.39 6.92
C ASP A 60 7.79 -0.40 6.22
N GLU A 61 8.82 0.11 6.90
CA GLU A 61 10.16 0.26 6.33
C GLU A 61 10.83 -1.07 5.95
N ARG A 62 10.54 -2.15 6.70
CA ARG A 62 11.07 -3.49 6.42
C ARG A 62 10.50 -4.01 5.11
N VAL A 63 9.18 -3.93 4.94
CA VAL A 63 8.50 -4.33 3.70
C VAL A 63 8.99 -3.50 2.52
N ARG A 64 9.14 -2.18 2.67
CA ARG A 64 9.69 -1.31 1.61
C ARG A 64 11.07 -1.76 1.17
N SER A 65 11.95 -2.02 2.14
CA SER A 65 13.33 -2.44 1.87
C SER A 65 13.39 -3.78 1.13
N LEU A 66 12.57 -4.75 1.55
CA LEU A 66 12.52 -6.06 0.90
C LEU A 66 11.97 -5.97 -0.52
N VAL A 67 10.89 -5.22 -0.73
CA VAL A 67 10.32 -5.01 -2.07
C VAL A 67 11.30 -4.28 -2.99
N ALA A 68 12.03 -3.27 -2.48
CA ALA A 68 13.06 -2.56 -3.25
C ALA A 68 14.22 -3.46 -3.70
N ALA A 69 14.50 -4.53 -2.95
CA ALA A 69 15.55 -5.50 -3.30
C ALA A 69 15.09 -6.55 -4.34
N MET A 70 13.79 -6.65 -4.63
CA MET A 70 13.25 -7.61 -5.60
C MET A 70 13.40 -7.08 -7.02
N ALA A 71 14.41 -7.57 -7.76
CA ALA A 71 14.69 -7.12 -9.12
C ALA A 71 13.53 -7.33 -10.12
N ASP A 72 12.70 -8.34 -9.89
CA ASP A 72 11.58 -8.67 -10.77
C ASP A 72 10.35 -7.78 -10.54
N LEU A 73 10.33 -7.03 -9.42
CA LEU A 73 9.26 -6.13 -9.05
C LEU A 73 9.64 -4.69 -9.36
N ARG A 74 8.94 -4.09 -10.32
CA ARG A 74 9.04 -2.65 -10.60
C ARG A 74 8.12 -1.91 -9.63
N ALA A 75 8.57 -1.76 -8.40
CA ALA A 75 7.85 -1.03 -7.36
C ALA A 75 8.40 0.41 -7.24
N ASP A 76 7.49 1.37 -7.22
CA ASP A 76 7.79 2.77 -6.93
C ASP A 76 7.17 3.15 -5.58
N PHE A 77 7.94 3.82 -4.73
CA PHE A 77 7.44 4.39 -3.47
C PHE A 77 7.06 5.85 -3.69
N VAL A 78 5.80 6.16 -3.41
CA VAL A 78 5.24 7.50 -3.61
C VAL A 78 4.71 8.04 -2.30
N VAL A 79 5.24 9.17 -1.86
CA VAL A 79 4.63 9.97 -0.80
C VAL A 79 3.44 10.73 -1.41
N ARG A 80 2.24 10.46 -0.90
CA ARG A 80 1.00 11.02 -1.46
C ARG A 80 0.67 12.36 -0.82
N GLU A 81 0.34 13.35 -1.67
CA GLU A 81 0.03 14.72 -1.23
C GLU A 81 -1.40 15.18 -1.57
N SER A 82 -2.20 14.34 -2.24
CA SER A 82 -3.50 14.78 -2.77
C SER A 82 -4.69 13.89 -2.43
N ASP A 83 -4.48 12.67 -1.95
CA ASP A 83 -5.53 11.67 -1.84
C ASP A 83 -5.38 10.71 -0.65
N SER A 84 -6.47 10.52 0.08
CA SER A 84 -6.54 9.66 1.29
C SER A 84 -5.58 10.06 2.41
N ILE A 85 -5.26 11.36 2.54
CA ILE A 85 -4.39 11.88 3.59
C ILE A 85 -5.16 11.91 4.90
N ALA A 86 -4.67 11.19 5.91
CA ALA A 86 -5.17 11.29 7.27
C ALA A 86 -4.95 12.73 7.78
N SER A 87 -6.04 13.37 8.21
CA SER A 87 -6.01 14.75 8.69
C SER A 87 -6.66 14.84 10.07
N LEU A 88 -6.00 15.55 10.99
CA LEU A 88 -6.49 15.82 12.33
C LEU A 88 -6.34 17.32 12.60
N LEU A 89 -7.40 17.96 13.10
CA LEU A 89 -7.29 19.28 13.69
C LEU A 89 -6.80 19.13 15.13
N TRP A 90 -5.53 19.44 15.38
CA TRP A 90 -4.95 19.43 16.72
C TRP A 90 -5.12 20.82 17.36
N LEU A 91 -5.79 20.86 18.51
CA LEU A 91 -6.02 22.07 19.30
C LEU A 91 -5.25 22.07 20.64
N GLY A 92 -4.35 21.10 20.84
CA GLY A 92 -3.51 21.02 22.02
C GLY A 92 -2.33 21.99 21.95
N ASP A 93 -1.80 22.36 23.12
CA ASP A 93 -0.67 23.29 23.24
C ASP A 93 0.68 22.66 22.88
N ASP A 94 0.74 21.32 22.81
CA ASP A 94 1.93 20.57 22.41
C ASP A 94 2.14 20.55 20.88
N SER A 95 3.40 20.33 20.47
CA SER A 95 3.78 20.19 19.06
C SER A 95 3.08 19.00 18.39
N VAL A 96 2.60 19.16 17.15
CA VAL A 96 2.04 18.07 16.33
C VAL A 96 3.04 16.90 16.14
N SER A 97 4.33 17.14 16.30
CA SER A 97 5.37 16.09 16.22
C SER A 97 5.24 15.04 17.32
N THR A 98 4.47 15.29 18.39
CA THR A 98 4.19 14.31 19.44
C THR A 98 2.98 13.42 19.13
N VAL A 99 2.24 13.73 18.05
CA VAL A 99 1.08 12.95 17.63
C VAL A 99 1.55 11.65 16.98
N GLU A 100 1.19 10.53 17.60
CA GLU A 100 1.36 9.20 17.05
C GLU A 100 0.11 8.80 16.26
N TRP A 101 0.28 8.49 14.97
CA TRP A 101 -0.79 7.98 14.12
C TRP A 101 -0.89 6.46 14.27
N VAL A 102 -1.77 6.02 15.17
CA VAL A 102 -2.12 4.61 15.31
C VAL A 102 -3.20 4.22 14.28
N ALA A 103 -3.03 3.06 13.62
CA ALA A 103 -3.97 2.51 12.64
C ALA A 103 -4.28 3.43 11.43
N ASN A 104 -3.25 4.00 10.79
CA ASN A 104 -3.36 4.75 9.53
C ASN A 104 -3.65 3.83 8.33
N GLU A 105 -4.82 3.20 8.35
CA GLU A 105 -5.31 2.27 7.33
C GLU A 105 -6.20 3.00 6.31
N LYS A 106 -6.24 2.49 5.08
CA LYS A 106 -7.16 2.99 4.07
C LYS A 106 -8.48 2.23 4.16
N PHE A 107 -9.59 2.96 4.15
CA PHE A 107 -10.94 2.39 4.05
C PHE A 107 -11.56 2.76 2.72
N GLU A 108 -12.13 1.77 2.02
CA GLU A 108 -12.93 1.97 0.82
C GLU A 108 -14.32 1.35 1.03
N TRP A 109 -15.36 2.00 0.51
CA TRP A 109 -16.73 1.50 0.58
C TRP A 109 -17.05 0.73 -0.69
N CYS A 110 -17.54 -0.51 -0.53
CA CYS A 110 -18.00 -1.38 -1.61
C CYS A 110 -19.37 -0.95 -2.16
#